data_AF-A0A4Y8LU98-F1
#
_entry.id   AF-A0A4Y8LU98-F1
#
_cell.length_a   1.000
_cell.length_b   1.000
_cell.length_c   1.000
_cell.angle_alpha   90.00
_cell.angle_beta   90.00
_cell.angle_gamma   90.00
#
_symmetry.space_group_name_H-M   'P 1'
#
loop_
_entity.id
_entity.type
_entity.pdbx_description
1 polymer ?
#
loop_
_entity_poly.entity_id
_entity_poly.type
_entity_poly.pdbx_seq_one_letter_code
_entity_poly.pdbx_strand_id
1 'polypeptide(L)'
;MKRSNDYAKASIQKSLNAKVYLWFTHDELNRIQKAEYPAFSNEKNSQQADGGDRPHYWFSPIKYVSQDSNRAFWKIYSAYLTLPSVDDVERLFDISKTASVLPIDYWLSTPYYSSTDKARIVSSDYQVYHRKVDTVLGIRPVMWVRAKY
;
A
#
# COMPACT_ATOMS: atom_id res chain seq x y z
N MET A 1 -18.05 14.02 -5.43
CA MET A 1 -16.68 13.88 -4.87
C MET A 1 -15.75 13.33 -5.94
N LYS A 2 -14.62 13.99 -6.23
CA LYS A 2 -13.58 13.40 -7.09
C LYS A 2 -13.02 12.16 -6.38
N ARG A 3 -13.18 10.98 -6.98
CA ARG A 3 -12.58 9.73 -6.50
C ARG A 3 -11.07 9.84 -6.74
N SER A 4 -10.29 9.73 -5.68
CA SER A 4 -8.83 9.73 -5.73
C SER A 4 -8.34 8.33 -5.39
N ASN A 5 -7.38 7.82 -6.16
CA ASN A 5 -6.63 6.61 -5.83
C ASN A 5 -5.37 6.89 -5.02
N ASP A 6 -4.98 8.16 -4.91
CA ASP A 6 -3.95 8.62 -3.97
C ASP A 6 -4.41 8.25 -2.57
N TYR A 7 -3.66 7.36 -1.91
CA TYR A 7 -3.97 6.81 -0.61
C TYR A 7 -4.26 7.88 0.44
N ALA A 8 -3.61 9.05 0.34
CA ALA A 8 -3.75 10.17 1.25
C ALA A 8 -5.04 10.96 1.11
N LYS A 9 -5.57 10.99 -0.12
CA LYS A 9 -6.78 11.73 -0.48
C LYS A 9 -7.98 10.80 -0.63
N ALA A 10 -7.73 9.49 -0.71
CA ALA A 10 -8.74 8.46 -0.81
C ALA A 10 -9.47 8.28 0.52
N SER A 11 -10.80 8.15 0.46
CA SER A 11 -11.64 7.88 1.65
C SER A 11 -11.32 6.54 2.33
N ILE A 12 -10.59 5.66 1.64
CA ILE A 12 -10.17 4.33 2.10
C ILE A 12 -9.32 4.40 3.37
N GLN A 13 -8.35 5.30 3.45
CA GLN A 13 -7.44 5.42 4.60
C GLN A 13 -8.21 5.85 5.85
N LYS A 14 -9.05 6.89 5.72
CA LYS A 14 -9.95 7.35 6.77
C LYS A 14 -10.94 6.25 7.19
N SER A 15 -11.55 5.55 6.23
CA SER A 15 -12.53 4.50 6.49
C SER A 15 -11.94 3.30 7.24
N LEU A 16 -10.77 2.82 6.81
CA LEU A 16 -10.07 1.71 7.46
C LEU A 16 -9.66 2.08 8.89
N ASN A 17 -9.02 3.23 9.07
CA ASN A 17 -8.48 3.63 10.36
C ASN A 17 -9.56 4.08 11.36
N ALA A 18 -10.70 4.61 10.88
CA ALA A 18 -11.83 4.96 11.75
C ALA A 18 -12.54 3.75 12.37
N LYS A 19 -12.29 2.53 11.90
CA LYS A 19 -12.95 1.32 12.39
C LYS A 19 -12.04 0.41 13.21
N VAL A 20 -10.77 0.79 13.38
CA VAL A 20 -9.77 -0.04 14.08
C VAL A 20 -10.22 -0.42 15.49
N TYR A 21 -10.84 0.50 16.23
CA TYR A 21 -11.36 0.22 17.58
C TYR A 21 -12.56 -0.75 17.62
N LEU A 22 -13.19 -1.04 16.49
CA LEU A 22 -14.28 -2.03 16.40
C LEU A 22 -13.75 -3.44 16.19
N TRP A 23 -12.50 -3.59 15.75
CA TRP A 23 -11.91 -4.87 15.35
C TRP A 23 -10.90 -5.40 16.36
N PHE A 24 -10.39 -4.55 17.24
CA PHE A 24 -9.35 -4.90 18.20
C PHE A 24 -9.75 -4.45 19.60
N THR A 25 -9.48 -5.31 20.57
CA THR A 25 -9.57 -4.99 22.00
C THR A 25 -8.55 -3.93 22.40
N HIS A 26 -8.73 -3.33 23.57
CA HIS A 26 -7.78 -2.35 24.10
C HIS A 26 -6.34 -2.90 24.22
N ASP A 27 -6.21 -4.14 24.72
CA ASP A 27 -4.90 -4.79 24.87
C ASP A 27 -4.22 -5.08 23.53
N GLU A 28 -5.01 -5.45 22.51
CA GLU A 28 -4.50 -5.63 21.15
C GLU A 28 -4.07 -4.31 20.54
N LEU A 29 -4.88 -3.26 20.69
CA LEU A 29 -4.53 -1.90 20.22
C LEU A 29 -3.25 -1.38 20.86
N ASN A 30 -2.98 -1.70 22.13
CA ASN A 30 -1.73 -1.32 22.80
C ASN A 30 -0.48 -1.99 22.18
N ARG A 31 -0.66 -3.08 21.42
CA ARG A 31 0.40 -3.75 20.67
C ARG A 31 0.51 -3.27 19.23
N ILE A 32 -0.52 -2.60 18.72
CA ILE A 32 -0.58 -2.06 17.36
C ILE A 32 0.00 -0.66 17.38
N GLN A 33 1.00 -0.42 16.53
CA GLN A 33 1.61 0.91 16.41
C GLN A 33 1.07 1.64 15.19
N LYS A 34 0.91 2.96 15.32
CA LYS A 34 0.90 3.81 14.12
C LYS A 34 2.28 3.69 13.48
N ALA A 35 2.32 3.28 12.22
CA ALA A 35 3.55 3.23 11.47
C ALA A 35 3.61 4.43 10.52
N GLU A 36 4.78 5.08 10.49
CA GLU A 36 5.16 5.94 9.39
C GLU A 36 5.51 5.08 8.19
N TYR A 37 4.93 5.42 7.05
CA TYR A 37 4.99 4.54 5.91
C TYR A 37 4.91 5.34 4.59
N PRO A 38 5.82 5.09 3.63
CA PRO A 38 5.86 5.80 2.36
C PRO A 38 4.80 5.29 1.39
N ALA A 39 3.89 6.15 0.96
CA ALA A 39 3.04 5.87 -0.20
C ALA A 39 3.60 6.60 -1.42
N PHE A 40 3.68 5.91 -2.56
CA PHE A 40 4.16 6.56 -3.79
C PHE A 40 3.20 7.65 -4.23
N SER A 41 3.79 8.76 -4.62
CA SER A 41 3.09 9.89 -5.23
C SER A 41 3.15 9.76 -6.74
N ASN A 42 2.09 10.19 -7.41
CA ASN A 42 2.14 10.35 -8.86
C ASN A 42 2.96 11.60 -9.22
N GLU A 43 3.42 11.68 -10.46
CA GLU A 43 4.23 12.81 -10.96
C GLU A 43 3.54 14.17 -10.79
N LYS A 44 2.20 14.20 -10.93
CA LYS A 44 1.39 15.42 -10.72
C LYS A 44 1.47 15.96 -9.29
N ASN A 45 1.80 15.10 -8.32
CA ASN A 45 1.96 15.45 -6.91
C ASN A 45 3.43 15.49 -6.47
N SER A 46 4.40 15.42 -7.40
CA SER A 46 5.84 15.41 -7.08
C SER A 46 6.28 16.59 -6.21
N GLN A 47 5.74 17.80 -6.44
CA GLN A 47 6.04 18.98 -5.62
C GLN A 47 5.52 18.90 -4.17
N GLN A 48 4.65 17.93 -3.88
CA GLN A 48 4.11 17.67 -2.54
C GLN A 48 4.70 16.40 -1.91
N ALA A 49 5.67 15.78 -2.57
CA ALA A 49 6.37 14.60 -2.07
C ALA A 49 7.31 15.00 -0.93
N ASP A 50 7.43 14.11 0.05
CA ASP A 50 8.38 14.27 1.16
C ASP A 50 9.80 13.81 0.75
N GLY A 51 9.91 13.03 -0.33
CA GLY A 51 11.18 12.64 -0.91
C GLY A 51 11.06 11.92 -2.26
N GLY A 52 12.20 11.46 -2.77
CA GLY A 52 12.33 10.88 -4.12
C GLY A 52 12.71 11.93 -5.18
N ASP A 53 13.30 11.47 -6.28
CA ASP A 53 13.80 12.32 -7.37
C ASP A 53 13.16 12.03 -8.73
N ARG A 54 12.28 11.04 -8.81
CA ARG A 54 11.67 10.58 -10.06
C ARG A 54 10.30 9.92 -9.86
N PRO A 55 9.49 9.78 -10.93
CA PRO A 55 8.34 8.89 -10.90
C PRO A 55 8.76 7.43 -10.68
N HIS A 56 7.88 6.63 -10.06
CA HIS A 56 8.09 5.19 -10.00
C HIS A 56 7.89 4.54 -11.38
N TYR A 57 8.91 3.86 -11.90
CA TYR A 57 8.83 3.13 -13.16
C TYR A 57 8.29 1.72 -12.93
N TRP A 58 7.24 1.35 -13.66
CA TRP A 58 6.45 0.15 -13.36
C TRP A 58 6.81 -1.03 -14.25
N PHE A 59 7.02 -2.18 -13.61
CA PHE A 59 7.10 -3.49 -14.24
C PHE A 59 5.98 -4.40 -13.71
N SER A 60 5.59 -5.40 -14.50
CA SER A 60 4.58 -6.37 -14.05
C SER A 60 5.13 -7.33 -12.98
N PRO A 61 6.34 -7.91 -13.11
CA PRO A 61 6.84 -8.82 -12.09
C PRO A 61 7.31 -8.09 -10.82
N ILE A 62 6.92 -8.57 -9.64
CA ILE A 62 7.21 -7.93 -8.33
C ILE A 62 8.70 -7.57 -8.14
N LYS A 63 9.61 -8.50 -8.48
CA LYS A 63 11.06 -8.35 -8.33
C LYS A 63 11.71 -7.24 -9.18
N TYR A 64 11.02 -6.79 -10.22
CA TYR A 64 11.50 -5.72 -11.10
C TYR A 64 10.85 -4.39 -10.76
N VAL A 65 9.63 -4.42 -10.21
CA VAL A 65 8.92 -3.21 -9.81
C VAL A 65 9.41 -2.68 -8.46
N SER A 66 10.10 -3.46 -7.64
CA SER A 66 10.81 -2.96 -6.45
C SER A 66 12.09 -2.19 -6.81
N GLN A 67 12.60 -2.33 -8.04
CA GLN A 67 13.84 -1.68 -8.45
C GLN A 67 13.67 -0.15 -8.46
N ASP A 68 14.59 0.56 -7.81
CA ASP A 68 14.55 2.01 -7.62
C ASP A 68 13.29 2.55 -6.92
N SER A 69 12.54 1.70 -6.19
CA SER A 69 11.36 2.08 -5.42
C SER A 69 11.65 3.22 -4.44
N ASN A 70 12.82 3.20 -3.81
CA ASN A 70 13.34 4.23 -2.91
C ASN A 70 13.58 5.60 -3.57
N ARG A 71 13.71 5.67 -4.89
CA ARG A 71 13.90 6.91 -5.65
C ARG A 71 12.58 7.52 -6.11
N ALA A 72 11.50 6.74 -6.10
CA ALA A 72 10.18 7.22 -6.47
C ALA A 72 9.76 8.40 -5.58
N PHE A 73 9.00 9.35 -6.13
CA PHE A 73 8.33 10.34 -5.32
C PHE A 73 7.44 9.64 -4.29
N TRP A 74 7.66 9.92 -3.01
CA TRP A 74 6.90 9.35 -1.91
C TRP A 74 6.45 10.41 -0.94
N LYS A 75 5.40 10.08 -0.19
CA LYS A 75 4.92 10.87 0.93
C LYS A 75 4.71 9.95 2.12
N ILE A 76 5.10 10.43 3.31
CA ILE A 76 5.00 9.69 4.56
C ILE A 76 3.62 9.91 5.15
N TYR A 77 3.03 8.82 5.60
CA TYR A 77 1.78 8.84 6.32
C TYR A 77 1.89 8.01 7.58
N SER A 78 1.18 8.43 8.62
CA SER A 78 1.07 7.71 9.87
C SER A 78 -0.33 7.13 10.01
N ALA A 79 -0.44 5.80 10.07
CA ALA A 79 -1.72 5.10 10.21
C ALA A 79 -1.55 3.77 10.97
N TYR A 80 -2.64 3.26 11.55
CA TYR A 80 -2.67 1.93 12.17
C TYR A 80 -2.82 0.83 11.11
N LEU A 81 -3.70 1.08 10.14
CA LEU A 81 -3.91 0.24 8.96
C LEU A 81 -3.42 0.99 7.73
N THR A 82 -2.51 0.37 6.99
CA THR A 82 -1.91 0.88 5.75
C THR A 82 -2.21 -0.05 4.57
N LEU A 83 -1.92 0.37 3.34
CA LEU A 83 -1.77 -0.58 2.23
C LEU A 83 -0.29 -0.97 2.13
N PRO A 84 0.04 -2.22 1.75
CA PRO A 84 1.43 -2.64 1.60
C PRO A 84 2.13 -1.92 0.43
N SER A 85 3.45 -1.76 0.55
CA SER A 85 4.34 -1.30 -0.54
C SER A 85 4.62 -2.47 -1.45
N VAL A 86 5.20 -2.12 -2.59
CA VAL A 86 5.96 -3.09 -3.37
C VAL A 86 7.03 -3.77 -2.51
N ASP A 87 7.79 -3.01 -1.72
CA ASP A 87 8.85 -3.53 -0.85
C ASP A 87 8.31 -4.43 0.28
N ASP A 88 7.16 -4.10 0.89
CA ASP A 88 6.51 -4.96 1.88
C ASP A 88 6.10 -6.30 1.26
N VAL A 89 5.57 -6.27 0.04
CA VAL A 89 5.15 -7.48 -0.68
C VAL A 89 6.36 -8.32 -1.07
N GLU A 90 7.44 -7.71 -1.55
CA GLU A 90 8.70 -8.40 -1.84
C GLU A 90 9.29 -9.04 -0.57
N ARG A 91 9.31 -8.30 0.54
CA ARG A 91 9.75 -8.84 1.84
C ARG A 91 8.87 -10.00 2.31
N LEU A 92 7.55 -9.90 2.19
CA LEU A 92 6.63 -10.98 2.54
C LEU A 92 6.86 -12.22 1.68
N PHE A 93 7.19 -12.04 0.40
CA PHE A 93 7.56 -13.12 -0.50
C PHE A 93 8.88 -13.79 -0.06
N ASP A 94 9.91 -13.01 0.22
CA ASP A 94 11.22 -13.52 0.63
C ASP A 94 11.19 -14.29 1.95
N ILE A 95 10.41 -13.80 2.93
CA ILE A 95 10.25 -14.44 4.24
C ILE A 95 9.53 -15.78 4.10
N SER A 96 8.56 -15.86 3.20
CA SER A 96 7.67 -17.00 3.14
C SER A 96 8.12 -18.12 2.19
N LYS A 97 8.93 -17.80 1.17
CA LYS A 97 9.50 -18.75 0.18
C LYS A 97 8.48 -19.69 -0.48
N THR A 98 7.18 -19.42 -0.37
CA THR A 98 6.11 -20.23 -0.95
C THR A 98 5.15 -19.32 -1.71
N ALA A 99 4.79 -19.72 -2.93
CA ALA A 99 3.87 -19.01 -3.82
C ALA A 99 2.45 -18.78 -3.24
N SER A 100 2.18 -19.30 -2.05
CA SER A 100 0.90 -19.31 -1.35
C SER A 100 0.67 -18.12 -0.41
N VAL A 101 1.58 -17.15 -0.32
CA VAL A 101 1.48 -16.03 0.64
C VAL A 101 0.62 -14.88 0.16
N LEU A 102 0.35 -14.82 -1.14
CA LEU A 102 -0.68 -13.96 -1.71
C LEU A 102 -1.76 -14.84 -2.33
N PRO A 103 -2.49 -15.68 -1.56
CA PRO A 103 -3.52 -16.53 -2.17
C PRO A 103 -4.64 -15.69 -2.80
N ILE A 104 -4.68 -14.39 -2.49
CA ILE A 104 -5.70 -13.42 -2.87
C ILE A 104 -4.98 -12.08 -3.10
N ASP A 105 -5.50 -11.29 -4.04
CA ASP A 105 -4.94 -10.00 -4.45
C ASP A 105 -4.80 -9.00 -3.27
N TYR A 106 -3.69 -8.26 -3.24
CA TYR A 106 -3.44 -7.16 -2.32
C TYR A 106 -3.42 -5.83 -3.06
N TRP A 107 -4.09 -4.83 -2.50
CA TRP A 107 -3.99 -3.46 -2.97
C TRP A 107 -2.67 -2.86 -2.51
N LEU A 108 -1.95 -2.21 -3.41
CA LEU A 108 -0.69 -1.55 -3.08
C LEU A 108 -0.95 -0.10 -2.69
N SER A 109 -0.10 0.46 -1.83
CA SER A 109 -0.08 1.89 -1.46
C SER A 109 0.44 2.79 -2.59
N THR A 110 0.17 2.43 -3.82
CA THR A 110 0.80 2.99 -5.00
C THR A 110 -0.29 3.35 -6.02
N PRO A 111 -0.71 4.63 -6.09
CA PRO A 111 -1.74 5.06 -7.01
C PRO A 111 -1.29 4.86 -8.45
N TYR A 112 -2.25 4.62 -9.33
CA TYR A 112 -2.02 4.64 -10.77
C TYR A 112 -1.85 6.09 -11.25
N TYR A 113 -0.67 6.43 -11.80
CA TYR A 113 -0.28 7.81 -12.06
C TYR A 113 -1.19 8.54 -13.06
N SER A 114 -1.70 7.83 -14.08
CA SER A 114 -2.48 8.42 -15.17
C SER A 114 -4.00 8.30 -14.99
N SER A 115 -4.49 7.66 -13.93
CA SER A 115 -5.93 7.50 -13.71
C SER A 115 -6.30 7.43 -12.24
N THR A 116 -7.28 8.21 -11.82
CA THR A 116 -7.74 8.27 -10.42
C THR A 116 -8.76 7.19 -10.06
N ASP A 117 -9.27 6.45 -11.05
CA ASP A 117 -10.21 5.35 -10.89
C ASP A 117 -9.54 3.97 -10.88
N LYS A 118 -8.21 3.90 -11.00
CA LYS A 118 -7.45 2.66 -10.98
C LYS A 118 -6.52 2.58 -9.79
N ALA A 119 -6.45 1.42 -9.16
CA ALA A 119 -5.43 1.09 -8.17
C ALA A 119 -4.51 0.00 -8.71
N ARG A 120 -3.31 -0.06 -8.12
CA ARG A 120 -2.37 -1.15 -8.33
C ARG A 120 -2.68 -2.27 -7.34
N ILE A 121 -2.68 -3.48 -7.84
CA ILE A 121 -2.77 -4.68 -7.01
C ILE A 121 -1.61 -5.61 -7.33
N VAL A 122 -1.18 -6.42 -6.37
CA VAL A 122 -0.40 -7.62 -6.63
C VAL A 122 -1.33 -8.82 -6.56
N SER A 123 -1.27 -9.71 -7.55
CA SER A 123 -2.07 -10.94 -7.57
C SER A 123 -1.27 -12.15 -7.10
N SER A 124 -1.93 -13.30 -7.02
CA SER A 124 -1.35 -14.57 -6.56
C SER A 124 -0.28 -15.14 -7.48
N ASP A 125 -0.23 -14.68 -8.72
CA ASP A 125 0.83 -14.99 -9.70
C ASP A 125 2.06 -14.06 -9.56
N TYR A 126 2.08 -13.22 -8.52
CA TYR A 126 3.15 -12.26 -8.25
C TYR A 126 3.36 -11.21 -9.35
N GLN A 127 2.31 -10.97 -10.14
CA GLN A 127 2.26 -9.86 -11.09
C GLN A 127 1.47 -8.69 -10.51
N VAL A 128 1.90 -7.49 -10.89
CA VAL A 128 1.22 -6.24 -10.59
C VAL A 128 0.24 -5.91 -11.70
N TYR A 129 -1.03 -5.75 -11.32
CA TYR A 129 -2.14 -5.42 -12.22
C TYR A 129 -2.79 -4.08 -11.89
N HIS A 130 -3.58 -3.58 -12.84
CA HIS A 130 -4.48 -2.46 -12.63
C HIS A 130 -5.90 -2.96 -12.39
N ARG A 131 -6.56 -2.45 -11.36
CA ARG A 131 -7.99 -2.69 -11.13
C ARG A 131 -8.72 -1.39 -10.92
N LYS A 132 -10.02 -1.36 -11.26
CA LYS A 132 -10.86 -0.21 -10.93
C LYS A 132 -11.07 -0.14 -9.43
N VAL A 133 -11.06 1.07 -8.88
CA VAL A 133 -11.18 1.31 -7.43
C VAL A 133 -12.55 0.92 -6.86
N ASP A 134 -13.57 0.75 -7.70
CA ASP A 134 -14.92 0.34 -7.33
C ASP A 134 -15.25 -1.12 -7.63
N THR A 135 -14.25 -1.91 -8.05
CA THR A 135 -14.40 -3.35 -8.17
C THR A 135 -14.75 -3.93 -6.79
N VAL A 136 -15.72 -4.85 -6.72
CA VAL A 136 -16.10 -5.58 -5.48
C VAL A 136 -15.05 -6.63 -5.14
N LEU A 137 -13.83 -6.17 -4.93
CA LEU A 137 -12.72 -6.95 -4.39
C LEU A 137 -12.34 -6.28 -3.08
N GLY A 138 -12.30 -7.06 -1.99
CA GLY A 138 -11.94 -6.55 -0.68
C GLY A 138 -10.57 -5.89 -0.68
N ILE A 139 -10.40 -4.87 0.14
CA ILE A 139 -9.10 -4.27 0.42
C ILE A 139 -8.45 -5.04 1.56
N ARG A 140 -7.19 -5.43 1.39
CA ARG A 140 -6.38 -6.10 2.41
C ARG A 140 -5.35 -5.13 2.97
N PRO A 141 -5.63 -4.45 4.09
CA PRO A 141 -4.65 -3.59 4.72
C PRO A 141 -3.56 -4.41 5.41
N VAL A 142 -2.40 -3.79 5.62
CA VAL A 142 -1.34 -4.28 6.50
C VAL A 142 -1.29 -3.45 7.78
N MET A 143 -0.81 -4.09 8.83
CA MET A 143 -0.70 -3.55 10.18
C MET A 143 0.67 -3.85 10.75
N TRP A 144 1.21 -2.90 11.52
CA TRP A 144 2.48 -3.05 12.20
C TRP A 144 2.25 -3.34 13.67
N VAL A 145 2.80 -4.46 14.13
CA VAL A 145 2.67 -4.92 15.52
C VAL A 145 4.05 -4.83 16.18
N ARG A 146 4.09 -4.34 17.41
CA ARG A 146 5.34 -4.32 18.19
C ARG A 146 5.83 -5.75 18.43
N ALA A 147 7.11 -6.00 18.19
CA ALA A 147 7.73 -7.24 18.61
C ALA A 147 7.57 -7.40 20.13
N LYS A 148 7.22 -8.61 20.59
CA LYS A 148 7.27 -8.93 22.01
C LYS A 148 8.75 -8.90 22.42
N TYR A 149 9.07 -8.05 23.40
CA TYR A 149 10.27 -8.20 24.22
C TYR A 149 10.06 -9.31 25.23
#